data_AF-A0A946JZD3-F1
#
_entry.id   AF-A0A946JZD3-F1
#
_cell.length_a   1.000
_cell.length_b   1.000
_cell.length_c   1.000
_cell.angle_alpha   90.00
_cell.angle_beta   90.00
_cell.angle_gamma   90.00
#
_symmetry.space_group_name_H-M   'P 1'
#
loop_
_entity.id
_entity.type
_entity.pdbx_description
1 polymer ?
#
loop_
_entity_poly.entity_id
_entity_poly.type
_entity_poly.pdbx_seq_one_letter_code
_entity_poly.pdbx_strand_id
1 'polypeptide(L)' 'RYFDHQEMGTIPYAGHQYRISSYDNSPQGPAPCLGQHSFEVLSEVVKLSDEEIAEAYATGIVT' A
#
# COMPACT_ATOMS: atom_id res chain seq x y z
N ARG A 1 -7.30 -8.19 13.68
CA ARG A 1 -6.07 -9.01 13.47
C ARG A 1 -4.89 -8.17 13.91
N TYR A 2 -3.76 -8.76 14.30
CA TYR A 2 -2.54 -7.99 14.53
C TYR A 2 -1.72 -7.99 13.25
N PHE A 3 -1.21 -6.82 12.88
CA PHE A 3 -0.29 -6.67 11.75
C PHE A 3 0.94 -5.92 12.20
N ASP A 4 2.08 -6.31 11.65
CA ASP A 4 3.34 -5.62 11.84
C ASP A 4 3.46 -4.50 10.81
N HIS A 5 3.17 -3.28 11.25
CA HIS A 5 3.26 -2.09 10.41
C HIS A 5 4.66 -1.51 10.51
N GLN A 6 5.29 -1.22 9.37
CA GLN A 6 6.69 -0.78 9.28
C GLN A 6 7.04 0.35 10.29
N GLU A 7 6.18 1.35 10.42
CA GLU A 7 6.41 2.50 11.34
C GLU A 7 5.82 2.33 12.76
N MET A 8 4.87 1.42 12.97
CA MET A 8 4.12 1.32 14.24
C MET A 8 4.36 0.01 14.99
N GLY A 9 5.10 -0.92 14.39
CA GLY A 9 5.28 -2.28 14.88
C GLY A 9 3.97 -3.07 14.86
N THR A 10 3.90 -4.06 15.75
CA THR A 10 2.75 -4.98 15.84
C THR A 10 1.57 -4.35 16.58
N ILE A 11 0.53 -3.97 15.85
CA ILE A 11 -0.65 -3.28 16.39
C ILE A 11 -1.97 -3.97 16.00
N PRO A 12 -3.04 -3.81 16.80
CA PRO A 12 -4.35 -4.38 16.47
C PRO A 12 -5.07 -3.56 15.41
N TYR A 13 -5.57 -4.23 14.37
CA TYR A 13 -6.46 -3.68 13.36
C TYR A 13 -7.90 -4.10 13.64
N ALA A 14 -8.77 -3.11 13.78
CA ALA A 14 -10.22 -3.31 13.84
C ALA A 14 -10.68 -3.89 12.49
N GLY A 15 -11.41 -4.99 12.55
CA GLY A 15 -12.04 -5.58 11.36
C GLY A 15 -13.35 -4.88 11.00
N HIS A 16 -13.99 -5.38 9.95
CA HIS A 16 -15.33 -4.97 9.59
C HIS A 16 -16.34 -5.37 10.67
N GLN A 17 -17.38 -4.53 10.85
CA GLN A 17 -18.39 -4.69 11.91
C GLN A 17 -19.44 -5.78 11.61
N TYR A 18 -19.40 -6.37 10.42
CA TYR A 18 -20.31 -7.42 9.98
C TYR A 18 -19.51 -8.58 9.36
N ARG A 19 -20.14 -9.75 9.28
CA ARG A 19 -19.56 -10.96 8.68
C ARG A 19 -20.39 -11.36 7.46
N ILE A 20 -19.72 -11.61 6.35
CA ILE A 20 -20.32 -12.21 5.15
C ILE A 20 -19.88 -13.68 5.12
N SER A 21 -20.82 -14.61 5.04
CA SER A 21 -20.54 -16.05 5.22
C SER A 21 -19.56 -16.64 4.21
N SER A 22 -19.54 -16.11 2.98
CA SER A 22 -18.73 -16.60 1.86
C SER A 22 -17.55 -15.70 1.49
N TYR A 23 -17.23 -14.68 2.30
CA TYR A 23 -16.18 -13.71 1.99
C TYR A 23 -15.40 -13.33 3.25
N ASP A 24 -14.07 -13.50 3.23
CA ASP A 24 -13.19 -12.97 4.27
C ASP A 24 -13.03 -11.46 4.06
N ASN A 25 -13.90 -10.70 4.72
CA ASN A 25 -13.86 -9.25 4.69
C ASN A 25 -12.84 -8.67 5.69
N SER A 26 -11.93 -9.41 6.30
CA SER A 26 -10.97 -8.80 7.23
C SER A 26 -9.90 -7.95 6.51
N PRO A 27 -9.26 -6.98 7.20
CA PRO A 27 -8.08 -6.31 6.65
C PRO A 27 -7.01 -7.34 6.30
N GLN A 28 -6.41 -7.21 5.12
CA GLN A 28 -5.51 -8.22 4.52
C GLN A 28 -4.04 -8.01 4.89
N GLY A 29 -3.69 -6.84 5.44
CA GLY A 29 -2.33 -6.50 5.82
C GLY A 29 -2.27 -5.19 6.59
N PRO A 30 -1.07 -4.75 7.00
CA PRO A 30 -0.86 -3.42 7.56
C PRO A 30 -1.19 -2.33 6.52
N ALA A 31 -1.53 -1.14 7.00
CA ALA A 31 -1.65 0.02 6.12
C ALA A 31 -0.29 0.30 5.42
N PRO A 32 -0.28 0.71 4.14
CA PRO A 32 0.95 1.07 3.46
C PRO A 32 1.49 2.41 3.96
N CYS A 33 2.81 2.55 3.97
CA CYS A 33 3.47 3.83 4.18
C CYS A 33 3.29 4.74 2.95
N LEU A 34 3.48 6.04 3.15
CA LEU A 34 3.50 7.00 2.04
C LEU A 34 4.59 6.57 1.04
N GLY A 35 4.20 6.44 -0.23
CA GLY A 35 5.12 6.08 -1.30
C GLY A 35 5.44 4.59 -1.44
N GLN A 36 5.00 3.72 -0.52
CA GLN A 36 5.47 2.34 -0.42
C GLN A 36 5.32 1.52 -1.72
N HIS A 37 4.30 1.78 -2.54
CA HIS A 37 4.05 1.08 -3.80
C HIS A 37 4.07 2.01 -5.01
N SER A 38 4.56 3.26 -4.88
CA SER A 38 4.58 4.25 -5.96
C SER A 38 5.29 3.72 -7.20
N PHE A 39 6.49 3.13 -7.03
CA PHE A 39 7.28 2.60 -8.15
C PHE A 39 6.59 1.41 -8.85
N GLU A 40 6.06 0.45 -8.08
CA GLU A 40 5.33 -0.72 -8.61
C GLU A 40 4.10 -0.28 -9.42
N VAL A 41 3.30 0.65 -8.89
CA VAL A 41 2.09 1.12 -9.59
C VAL A 41 2.45 1.87 -10.87
N LEU A 42 3.45 2.76 -10.83
CA LEU A 42 3.83 3.55 -12.01
C LEU A 42 4.44 2.67 -13.11
N SER A 43 5.24 1.67 -12.76
CA SER A 43 5.86 0.76 -13.73
C SER A 43 4.91 -0.35 -14.20
N GLU A 44 4.16 -0.98 -13.29
CA GLU A 44 3.40 -2.19 -13.60
C GLU A 44 1.94 -1.91 -13.97
N VAL A 45 1.31 -0.89 -13.39
CA VAL A 45 -0.10 -0.57 -13.67
C VAL A 45 -0.20 0.51 -14.73
N VAL A 46 0.53 1.62 -14.55
CA VAL A 46 0.50 2.77 -15.48
C VAL A 46 1.39 2.53 -16.70
N LYS A 47 2.44 1.69 -16.58
CA LYS A 47 3.39 1.36 -17.65
C LYS A 47 4.26 2.54 -18.11
N LEU A 48 4.67 3.41 -17.17
CA LEU A 48 5.67 4.44 -17.44
C LEU A 48 7.06 3.82 -17.65
N SER A 49 7.91 4.52 -18.41
CA SER A 49 9.32 4.14 -18.53
C SER A 49 10.10 4.46 -17.26
N ASP A 50 11.24 3.79 -17.07
CA ASP A 50 12.12 4.04 -15.93
C ASP A 50 12.59 5.51 -15.89
N GLU A 51 12.78 6.14 -17.06
CA GLU A 51 13.16 7.55 -17.17
C GLU A 51 12.04 8.50 -16.71
N GLU A 52 10.79 8.25 -17.11
CA GLU A 52 9.64 9.06 -16.70
C GLU A 52 9.40 8.95 -15.19
N ILE A 53 9.56 7.74 -14.64
CA ILE A 53 9.45 7.50 -13.20
C ILE A 53 10.57 8.23 -12.47
N ALA A 54 11.82 8.11 -12.94
CA ALA A 54 12.96 8.80 -12.35
C ALA A 54 12.78 10.33 -12.34
N GLU A 55 12.26 10.91 -13.42
CA GLU A 55 11.93 12.35 -13.48
C GLU A 55 10.87 12.72 -12.44
N ALA A 56 9.83 11.90 -12.27
CA ALA A 56 8.77 12.14 -11.30
C ALA A 56 9.28 12.13 -9.84
N TYR A 57 10.23 11.25 -9.51
CA TYR A 57 10.91 11.28 -8.21
C TYR A 57 11.88 12.47 -8.10
N ALA A 58 12.65 12.77 -9.15
CA ALA A 58 13.63 13.87 -9.13
C ALA A 58 12.97 15.25 -8.98
N THR A 59 11.77 15.42 -9.53
CA THR A 59 10.98 16.65 -9.41
C THR A 59 10.15 16.72 -8.13
N GLY A 60 10.13 15.65 -7.32
CA GLY A 60 9.37 15.58 -6.07
C GLY A 60 7.85 15.47 -6.27
N ILE A 61 7.39 15.12 -7.48
CA ILE A 61 5.98 14.82 -7.74
C ILE A 61 5.57 13.53 -7.02
N VAL A 62 6.49 12.57 -6.96
CA VAL A 62 6.32 11.27 -6.33
C VAL A 62 7.32 11.11 -5.18
N THR A 63 6.88 10.48 -4.10
CA THR A 63 7.68 10.10 -2.93
C THR A 63 7.69 8.58 -2.80
#